data_AF-A0A6P0MHW2-F1
#
_entry.id   AF-A0A6P0MHW2-F1
#
_cell.length_a   1.000
_cell.length_b   1.000
_cell.length_c   1.000
_cell.angle_alpha   90.00
_cell.angle_beta   90.00
_cell.angle_gamma   90.00
#
_symmetry.space_group_name_H-M   'P 1'
#
loop_
_entity.id
_entity.type
_entity.pdbx_description
1 polymer ?
#
loop_
_entity_poly.entity_id
_entity_poly.type
_entity_poly.pdbx_seq_one_letter_code
_entity_poly.pdbx_strand_id
1 'polypeptide(L)' 'MATIPPPPPKKPSKGEPPSIKETKENLGKPDPGEITNLNFKVPAEFKKDFKITAATYGCTQVELLQRMFKFWTEHHG' A
#
# COMPACT_ATOMS: atom_id res chain seq x y z
N MET A 1 41.94 -28.30 40.31
CA MET A 1 41.66 -27.91 38.91
C MET A 1 40.16 -28.03 38.66
N ALA A 2 39.64 -27.25 37.70
CA ALA A 2 38.28 -26.68 37.62
C ALA A 2 37.07 -27.66 37.61
N THR A 3 35.99 -27.27 38.29
CA THR A 3 34.63 -27.82 38.13
C THR A 3 33.92 -27.16 36.93
N ILE A 4 33.52 -27.96 35.94
CA ILE A 4 32.81 -27.50 34.73
C ILE A 4 31.29 -27.54 35.02
N PRO A 5 30.54 -26.43 34.90
CA PRO A 5 29.08 -26.45 35.08
C PRO A 5 28.35 -27.08 33.87
N PRO A 6 27.17 -27.70 34.09
CA PRO A 6 26.45 -28.43 33.04
C PRO A 6 25.83 -27.51 31.98
N PRO A 7 25.61 -28.01 30.75
CA PRO A 7 25.08 -27.21 29.65
C PRO A 7 23.59 -26.86 29.85
N PRO A 8 23.12 -25.70 29.34
CA PRO A 8 21.74 -25.25 29.51
C PRO A 8 20.74 -26.04 28.66
N PRO A 9 19.45 -26.13 29.10
CA PRO A 9 18.41 -26.87 28.39
C PRO A 9 18.03 -26.21 27.07
N LYS A 10 17.82 -27.03 26.03
CA LYS A 10 17.41 -26.58 24.68
C LYS A 10 15.95 -26.13 24.68
N LYS A 11 15.69 -24.92 24.16
CA LYS A 11 14.34 -24.36 23.99
C LYS A 11 13.56 -25.11 22.88
N PRO A 12 12.23 -25.28 23.00
CA PRO A 12 11.42 -25.93 21.97
C PRO A 12 11.36 -25.08 20.69
N SER A 13 11.42 -25.76 19.53
CA SER A 13 11.41 -25.17 18.20
C SER A 13 9.96 -24.95 17.72
N LYS A 14 9.67 -23.73 17.22
CA LYS A 14 8.52 -23.22 16.44
C LYS A 14 7.16 -23.96 16.56
N GLY A 15 6.13 -23.23 17.04
CA GLY A 15 4.74 -23.70 17.19
C GLY A 15 3.99 -24.01 15.88
N GLU A 16 2.78 -24.56 16.02
CA GLU A 16 1.93 -25.08 14.93
C GLU A 16 1.50 -24.00 13.91
N PRO A 17 1.33 -24.37 12.63
CA PRO A 17 1.00 -23.43 11.57
C PRO A 17 -0.46 -22.92 11.65
N PRO A 18 -0.73 -21.67 11.20
CA PRO A 18 -2.05 -21.04 11.25
C PRO A 18 -3.07 -21.71 10.29
N SER A 19 -4.35 -21.61 10.64
CA SER A 19 -5.44 -22.29 9.94
C SER A 19 -5.82 -21.62 8.62
N ILE A 20 -6.08 -22.43 7.59
CA ILE A 20 -6.28 -22.05 6.16
C ILE A 20 -7.42 -21.03 5.94
N LYS A 21 -8.35 -20.89 6.89
CA LYS A 21 -9.48 -19.94 6.78
C LYS A 21 -9.05 -18.47 6.91
N GLU A 22 -7.91 -18.20 7.53
CA GLU A 22 -7.44 -16.83 7.79
C GLU A 22 -6.86 -16.14 6.53
N THR A 23 -6.57 -16.88 5.47
CA THR A 23 -5.82 -16.36 4.31
C THR A 23 -6.67 -15.61 3.28
N LYS A 24 -8.01 -15.67 3.35
CA LYS A 24 -8.88 -15.20 2.26
C LYS A 24 -9.25 -13.72 2.29
N GLU A 25 -8.96 -13.00 3.37
CA GLU A 25 -9.44 -11.62 3.55
C GLU A 25 -8.69 -10.58 2.68
N ASN A 26 -7.45 -10.88 2.26
CA ASN A 26 -6.60 -9.95 1.48
C ASN A 26 -6.87 -9.93 -0.04
N LEU A 27 -7.83 -10.71 -0.53
CA LEU A 27 -8.14 -10.83 -1.97
C LEU A 27 -9.55 -10.33 -2.31
N GLY A 28 -10.27 -9.75 -1.34
CA GLY A 28 -11.56 -9.12 -1.58
C GLY A 28 -11.40 -7.91 -2.50
N LYS A 29 -12.39 -7.67 -3.38
CA LYS A 29 -12.48 -6.39 -4.07
C LYS A 29 -12.68 -5.30 -3.00
N PRO A 30 -12.00 -4.14 -3.12
CA PRO A 30 -12.23 -3.04 -2.20
C PRO A 30 -13.71 -2.64 -2.21
N ASP A 31 -14.22 -2.21 -1.05
CA ASP A 31 -15.60 -1.77 -0.91
C ASP A 31 -15.92 -0.64 -1.92
N PRO A 32 -17.09 -0.63 -2.57
CA PRO A 32 -17.46 0.43 -3.51
C PRO A 32 -17.56 1.79 -2.80
N GLY A 33 -16.45 2.51 -2.78
CA GLY A 33 -16.29 3.78 -2.07
C GLY A 33 -14.98 3.88 -1.29
N GLU A 34 -14.21 2.80 -1.19
CA GLU A 34 -12.91 2.80 -0.55
C GLU A 34 -11.91 3.68 -1.31
N ILE A 35 -11.39 4.71 -0.63
CA ILE A 35 -10.36 5.60 -1.16
C ILE A 35 -9.01 5.12 -0.67
N THR A 36 -8.19 4.65 -1.60
CA THR A 36 -6.82 4.20 -1.32
C THR A 36 -5.79 5.25 -1.71
N ASN A 37 -4.74 5.42 -0.90
CA ASN A 37 -3.66 6.35 -1.21
C ASN A 37 -2.73 5.78 -2.30
N LEU A 38 -2.50 6.56 -3.35
CA LEU A 38 -1.41 6.31 -4.30
C LEU A 38 -0.12 6.93 -3.76
N ASN A 39 0.78 6.10 -3.22
CA ASN A 39 2.01 6.54 -2.59
C ASN A 39 3.15 6.70 -3.60
N PHE A 40 3.09 7.72 -4.46
CA PHE A 40 4.18 8.05 -5.37
C PHE A 40 4.81 9.41 -5.06
N LYS A 41 6.10 9.53 -5.37
CA LYS A 41 6.84 10.79 -5.27
C LYS A 41 6.84 11.46 -6.63
N VAL A 42 6.65 12.79 -6.64
CA VAL A 42 6.74 13.63 -7.83
C VAL A 42 7.73 14.76 -7.61
N PRO A 43 8.31 15.32 -8.67
CA PRO A 43 9.07 16.57 -8.58
C PRO A 43 8.24 17.69 -7.93
N ALA A 44 8.90 18.58 -7.18
CA ALA A 44 8.23 19.66 -6.47
C ALA A 44 7.54 20.67 -7.41
N GLU A 45 8.17 20.94 -8.55
CA GLU A 45 7.63 21.80 -9.60
C GLU A 45 6.33 21.21 -10.16
N PHE A 46 6.35 19.94 -10.57
CA PHE A 46 5.16 19.23 -11.03
C PHE A 46 4.01 19.31 -10.02
N LYS A 47 4.27 19.09 -8.73
CA LYS A 47 3.24 19.19 -7.69
C LYS A 47 2.61 20.59 -7.63
N LYS A 48 3.41 21.64 -7.82
CA LYS A 48 2.94 23.02 -7.81
C LYS A 48 2.03 23.29 -9.02
N ASP A 49 2.49 22.94 -10.22
CA ASP A 49 1.71 23.09 -11.44
C ASP A 49 0.41 22.29 -11.37
N PHE A 50 0.48 21.03 -10.93
CA PHE A 50 -0.68 20.17 -10.76
C PHE A 50 -1.73 20.75 -9.81
N LYS A 51 -1.29 21.38 -8.71
CA LYS A 51 -2.18 22.07 -7.78
C LYS A 51 -2.85 23.30 -8.42
N ILE A 52 -2.10 24.08 -9.20
CA ILE A 52 -2.64 25.25 -9.91
C ILE A 52 -3.67 24.79 -10.94
N THR A 53 -3.34 23.78 -11.75
CA THR A 53 -4.24 23.20 -12.75
C THR A 53 -5.55 22.73 -12.12
N ALA A 54 -5.47 21.97 -11.01
CA ALA A 54 -6.66 21.51 -10.31
C ALA A 54 -7.55 22.69 -9.85
N ALA A 55 -6.95 23.76 -9.33
CA ALA A 55 -7.65 24.97 -8.92
C ALA A 55 -8.28 25.71 -10.11
N THR A 56 -7.58 25.83 -11.25
CA THR A 56 -8.10 26.44 -12.48
C THR A 56 -9.35 25.72 -12.98
N TYR A 57 -9.40 24.39 -12.88
CA TYR A 57 -10.56 23.58 -13.28
C TYR A 57 -11.59 23.39 -12.15
N GLY A 58 -11.41 24.04 -11.00
CA GLY A 58 -12.34 23.97 -9.86
C GLY A 58 -12.54 22.56 -9.31
N CYS A 59 -11.52 21.72 -9.34
CA CYS A 59 -11.58 20.33 -8.88
C CYS A 59 -10.45 19.98 -7.92
N THR A 60 -10.56 18.86 -7.22
CA THR A 60 -9.47 18.36 -6.37
C THR A 60 -8.34 17.77 -7.21
N GLN A 61 -7.14 17.71 -6.65
CA GLN A 61 -5.99 17.05 -7.27
C GLN A 61 -6.28 15.56 -7.60
N VAL A 62 -7.06 14.89 -6.76
CA VAL A 62 -7.45 13.49 -6.97
C VAL A 62 -8.42 13.37 -8.14
N GLU A 63 -9.43 14.23 -8.24
CA GLU A 63 -10.35 14.24 -9.38
C GLU A 63 -9.63 14.56 -10.69
N LEU A 64 -8.69 15.51 -10.68
CA LEU A 64 -7.87 15.82 -11.85
C LEU A 64 -7.11 14.57 -12.31
N LEU A 65 -6.49 13.84 -11.38
CA LEU A 65 -5.79 12.59 -11.67
C LEU A 65 -6.72 11.52 -12.26
N GLN A 66 -7.90 11.33 -11.69
CA GLN A 66 -8.89 10.37 -12.19
C GLN A 66 -9.38 10.73 -13.59
N ARG A 67 -9.63 12.01 -13.87
CA ARG A 67 -10.02 12.50 -15.20
C ARG A 67 -8.91 12.26 -16.22
N MET A 68 -7.67 12.58 -15.87
CA MET A 68 -6.50 12.33 -16.73
C MET A 68 -6.34 10.84 -17.03
N PHE A 69 -6.46 9.97 -16.01
CA PHE A 69 -6.34 8.53 -16.18
C PHE A 69 -7.45 7.98 -17.07
N LYS A 70 -8.70 8.39 -16.84
CA LYS A 70 -9.84 8.02 -17.69
C LYS A 70 -9.60 8.41 -19.15
N PHE A 71 -9.25 9.68 -19.39
CA PHE A 71 -8.93 10.17 -20.73
C PHE A 71 -7.82 9.35 -21.39
N TRP A 72 -6.73 9.07 -20.66
CA TRP A 72 -5.64 8.24 -21.17
C TRP A 72 -6.13 6.85 -21.60
N THR A 73 -6.92 6.18 -20.76
CA THR A 73 -7.47 4.84 -21.06
C THR A 73 -8.44 4.84 -22.23
N GLU A 74 -9.22 5.91 -22.43
CA GLU A 74 -10.17 6.01 -23.56
C GLU A 74 -9.46 6.21 -24.90
N HIS A 75 -8.26 6.80 -24.89
CA HIS A 75 -7.51 7.14 -26.11
C HIS A 75 -6.36 6.17 -26.43
N HIS A 76 -5.92 5.35 -25.47
CA HIS A 76 -4.76 4.45 -25.62
C HIS A 76 -5.03 3.01 -25.17
N GLY A 77 -6.22 2.69 -24.65
CA GLY A 77 -6.67 1.34 -24.36
C GLY A 77 -7.40 0.72 -25.53
#